data_AF-A0A2N3AQZ8-F1
#
_entry.id   AF-A0A2N3AQZ8-F1
#
_cell.length_a   1.000
_cell.length_b   1.000
_cell.length_c   1.000
_cell.angle_alpha   90.00
_cell.angle_beta   90.00
_cell.angle_gamma   90.00
#
_symmetry.space_group_name_H-M   'P 1'
#
loop_
_entity.id
_entity.type
_entity.pdbx_description
1 polymer ?
#
loop_
_entity_poly.entity_id
_entity_poly.type
_entity_poly.pdbx_seq_one_letter_code
_entity_poly.pdbx_strand_id
1 'polypeptide(L)' 'MGIIYIGAAGWTNNKIDKNAMEEDFKKGNFDTCVAVEASKKLVKRAVEMAAVIKSGLKEHKDQLVKDSHYIPVLNKIKDD' A
#
# COMPACT_ATOMS: atom_id res chain seq x y z
N MET A 1 -17.36 -5.61 14.55
CA MET A 1 -17.38 -5.78 13.08
C MET A 1 -16.01 -6.29 12.66
N GLY A 2 -15.83 -7.60 12.56
CA GLY A 2 -14.54 -8.16 12.11
C GLY A 2 -14.41 -7.96 10.61
N ILE A 3 -13.22 -7.58 10.14
CA ILE A 3 -12.93 -7.59 8.70
C ILE A 3 -12.96 -9.05 8.26
N ILE A 4 -14.08 -9.49 7.68
CA ILE A 4 -14.17 -10.81 7.05
C ILE A 4 -13.26 -10.72 5.82
N TYR A 5 -12.09 -11.33 5.91
CA TYR A 5 -11.24 -11.53 4.75
C TYR A 5 -12.02 -12.38 3.75
N ILE A 6 -12.53 -11.75 2.70
CA ILE A 6 -13.42 -12.40 1.72
C ILE A 6 -12.70 -13.47 0.85
N GLY A 7 -11.39 -13.64 1.03
CA GLY A 7 -10.57 -14.57 0.27
C GLY A 7 -10.52 -14.22 -1.22
N ALA A 8 -9.70 -14.96 -1.97
CA ALA A 8 -9.61 -14.77 -3.42
C ALA A 8 -10.98 -14.93 -4.10
N ALA A 9 -11.78 -15.90 -3.65
CA ALA A 9 -13.13 -16.16 -4.18
C ALA A 9 -14.09 -14.97 -4.03
N GLY A 10 -14.02 -14.21 -2.93
CA GLY A 10 -14.82 -13.00 -2.76
C GLY A 10 -14.38 -11.86 -3.66
N TRP A 11 -13.07 -11.73 -3.92
CA TRP A 11 -12.55 -10.70 -4.84
C TRP A 11 -12.85 -11.00 -6.32
N THR A 12 -12.99 -12.27 -6.69
CA THR A 12 -13.21 -12.71 -8.07
C THR A 12 -14.65 -13.10 -8.36
N ASN A 13 -15.60 -12.83 -7.46
CA ASN A 13 -17.00 -13.26 -7.61
C ASN A 13 -17.12 -14.77 -7.92
N ASN A 14 -16.34 -15.59 -7.19
CA ASN A 14 -16.18 -17.04 -7.36
C ASN A 14 -15.65 -17.50 -8.73
N LYS A 15 -15.14 -16.58 -9.56
CA LYS A 15 -14.47 -16.96 -10.81
C LYS A 15 -13.06 -17.44 -10.50
N ILE A 16 -12.68 -18.54 -11.14
CA ILE A 16 -11.37 -19.19 -10.98
C ILE A 16 -10.34 -18.58 -11.95
N ASP A 17 -10.80 -17.85 -12.97
CA ASP A 17 -9.93 -17.22 -13.97
C ASP A 17 -9.01 -16.16 -13.33
N LYS A 18 -7.73 -16.19 -13.69
CA LYS A 18 -6.70 -15.25 -13.20
C LYS A 18 -7.02 -13.78 -13.51
N ASN A 19 -7.80 -13.51 -14.55
CA ASN A 19 -8.18 -12.18 -15.01
C ASN A 19 -9.59 -11.78 -14.55
N ALA A 20 -10.25 -12.56 -13.69
CA ALA A 20 -11.62 -12.34 -13.27
C ALA A 20 -11.91 -10.91 -12.78
N MET A 21 -11.01 -10.36 -11.95
CA MET A 21 -11.13 -9.00 -11.42
C MET A 21 -10.91 -7.94 -12.50
N GLU A 22 -10.00 -8.18 -13.45
CA GLU A 22 -9.78 -7.28 -14.58
C GLU A 22 -11.02 -7.22 -15.48
N GLU A 23 -11.64 -8.36 -15.75
CA GLU A 23 -12.89 -8.40 -16.50
C GLU A 23 -14.04 -7.70 -15.77
N ASP A 24 -14.18 -7.92 -14.47
CA ASP A 24 -15.23 -7.28 -13.67
C ASP A 24 -15.05 -5.76 -13.63
N PHE A 25 -13.80 -5.29 -13.54
CA PHE A 25 -13.48 -3.88 -13.68
C PHE A 25 -13.86 -3.34 -15.07
N LYS A 26 -13.49 -4.03 -16.16
CA LYS A 26 -13.83 -3.62 -17.53
C LYS A 26 -15.35 -3.61 -17.79
N LYS A 27 -16.09 -4.52 -17.16
CA LYS A 27 -17.56 -4.62 -17.22
C LYS A 27 -18.26 -3.57 -16.34
N GLY A 28 -17.52 -2.75 -15.60
CA GLY A 28 -18.08 -1.73 -14.73
C GLY A 28 -18.74 -2.29 -13.47
N ASN A 29 -18.33 -3.47 -13.01
CA ASN A 29 -18.80 -4.00 -11.72
C ASN A 29 -18.51 -2.98 -10.62
N PHE A 30 -19.56 -2.52 -9.93
CA PHE A 30 -19.47 -1.41 -8.98
C PHE A 30 -18.45 -1.68 -7.86
N ASP A 31 -18.53 -2.84 -7.22
CA ASP A 31 -17.66 -3.17 -6.08
C ASP A 31 -16.20 -3.26 -6.51
N THR A 32 -15.93 -3.88 -7.67
CA THR A 32 -14.59 -3.94 -8.25
C THR A 32 -14.06 -2.53 -8.59
N CYS A 33 -14.88 -1.68 -9.20
CA CYS A 33 -14.51 -0.30 -9.51
C CYS A 33 -14.18 0.50 -8.24
N VAL A 34 -15.03 0.41 -7.21
CA VAL A 34 -14.81 1.08 -5.92
C VAL A 34 -13.52 0.59 -5.27
N ALA A 35 -13.27 -0.72 -5.27
CA ALA A 35 -12.05 -1.30 -4.71
C ALA A 35 -10.78 -0.83 -5.42
N VAL A 36 -10.79 -0.79 -6.76
CA VAL A 36 -9.66 -0.31 -7.57
C VAL A 36 -9.40 1.18 -7.30
N GLU A 37 -10.44 2.02 -7.31
CA GLU A 37 -10.29 3.45 -7.06
C GLU A 37 -9.85 3.77 -5.63
N ALA A 38 -10.36 3.02 -4.64
CA ALA A 38 -9.90 3.13 -3.26
C ALA A 38 -8.41 2.76 -3.14
N SER A 39 -7.98 1.67 -3.80
CA SER A 39 -6.59 1.21 -3.80
C SER A 39 -5.66 2.25 -4.44
N LYS A 40 -6.04 2.86 -5.57
CA LYS A 40 -5.25 3.95 -6.20
C LYS A 40 -5.02 5.12 -5.25
N LYS A 41 -6.08 5.56 -4.56
CA LYS A 41 -6.00 6.67 -3.59
C LYS A 41 -5.14 6.30 -2.38
N LEU A 42 -5.24 5.06 -1.91
CA LEU A 42 -4.43 4.56 -0.80
C LEU A 42 -2.95 4.52 -1.18
N VAL A 43 -2.60 4.00 -2.36
CA VAL A 43 -1.22 3.95 -2.86
C VAL A 43 -0.63 5.35 -2.95
N LYS A 44 -1.38 6.32 -3.50
CA LYS A 44 -0.93 7.72 -3.55
C LYS A 44 -0.57 8.25 -2.16
N ARG A 45 -1.46 8.08 -1.18
CA ARG A 45 -1.22 8.51 0.20
C ARG A 45 -0.04 7.78 0.86
N ALA A 46 0.11 6.49 0.60
CA ALA A 46 1.23 5.71 1.12
C ALA A 46 2.57 6.24 0.60
N VAL A 47 2.64 6.60 -0.68
CA VAL A 47 3.84 7.21 -1.29
C VAL A 47 4.11 8.59 -0.71
N GLU A 48 3.09 9.44 -0.59
CA GLU A 48 3.20 10.77 0.02
C GLU A 48 3.72 10.67 1.47
N MET A 49 3.16 9.74 2.26
CA MET A 49 3.60 9.50 3.64
C MET A 49 5.04 8.99 3.71
N ALA A 50 5.42 8.07 2.82
CA ALA A 50 6.79 7.58 2.74
C ALA A 50 7.78 8.70 2.42
N ALA A 51 7.41 9.64 1.54
CA ALA A 51 8.23 10.81 1.24
C ALA A 51 8.40 11.72 2.46
N VAL A 52 7.31 12.02 3.19
CA VAL A 52 7.36 12.83 4.43
C VAL A 52 8.26 12.17 5.47
N ILE A 53 8.08 10.87 5.73
CA ILE A 53 8.90 10.12 6.69
C ILE A 53 10.37 10.13 6.26
N LYS A 54 10.66 9.84 4.98
CA LYS A 54 12.03 9.83 4.46
C LYS A 54 12.72 11.19 4.64
N SER A 55 12.02 12.28 4.35
CA SER A 55 12.55 13.63 4.55
C SER A 55 12.84 13.90 6.03
N GLY A 56 11.92 13.55 6.93
CA GLY A 56 12.13 13.69 8.39
C GLY A 56 13.31 12.87 8.91
N LEU A 57 13.49 11.64 8.41
CA LEU A 57 14.63 10.79 8.75
C LEU A 57 15.96 11.39 8.28
N LYS A 58 16.00 12.05 7.11
CA LYS A 58 17.19 12.72 6.59
C LYS A 58 17.55 13.96 7.42
N GLU A 59 16.56 14.80 7.73
CA GLU A 59 16.75 16.04 8.49
C GLU A 59 17.20 15.77 9.93
N HIS A 60 16.61 14.78 10.60
CA HIS A 60 16.89 14.48 12.01
C HIS A 60 17.89 13.33 12.23
N LYS A 61 18.66 12.98 11.19
CA LYS A 61 19.58 11.83 11.20
C LYS A 61 20.52 11.80 12.42
N ASP A 62 21.13 12.94 12.77
CA ASP A 62 22.12 13.02 13.84
C ASP A 62 21.52 12.82 15.24
N GLN A 63 20.22 13.10 15.39
CA GLN A 63 19.48 12.80 16.61
C GLN A 63 19.05 11.33 16.64
N LEU A 64 18.52 10.84 15.52
CA LEU A 64 17.97 9.50 15.40
C LEU A 64 19.02 8.39 15.43
N VAL A 65 20.26 8.65 14.98
CA VAL A 65 21.36 7.67 15.01
C VAL A 65 21.74 7.25 16.44
N LYS A 66 21.36 8.03 17.45
CA LYS A 66 21.59 7.72 18.86
C LYS A 66 20.70 6.58 19.37
N ASP A 67 19.61 6.27 18.66
CA ASP A 67 18.71 5.16 18.98
C ASP A 67 18.90 4.02 17.95
N SER A 68 19.27 2.85 18.47
CA SER A 68 19.55 1.66 17.65
C SER A 68 18.37 1.22 16.79
N HIS A 69 17.12 1.52 17.17
CA HIS A 69 15.93 1.15 16.40
C HIS A 69 15.87 1.82 15.03
N TYR A 70 16.48 3.00 14.87
CA TYR A 70 16.48 3.73 13.60
C TYR A 70 17.65 3.36 12.68
N ILE A 71 18.68 2.67 13.19
CA ILE A 71 19.86 2.31 12.40
C ILE A 71 19.50 1.54 11.10
N PRO A 72 18.62 0.53 11.12
CA PRO A 72 18.31 -0.22 9.89
C PRO A 72 17.68 0.65 8.80
N VAL A 73 16.75 1.54 9.15
CA VAL A 73 16.08 2.40 8.18
C VAL A 73 17.01 3.54 7.73
N LEU A 74 17.81 4.10 8.64
CA LEU A 74 18.79 5.15 8.31
C LEU A 74 19.88 4.64 7.36
N ASN A 75 20.26 3.36 7.43
CA ASN A 75 21.20 2.77 6.47
C ASN A 75 20.56 2.58 5.10
N LYS A 76 19.31 2.10 5.03
CA LYS A 76 18.59 1.93 3.76
C LYS A 76 18.41 3.23 2.96
N ILE A 77 18.25 4.37 3.63
CA ILE A 77 18.02 5.66 2.96
C ILE A 77 19.30 6.42 2.61
N LYS A 78 20.49 5.91 2.97
CA LYS A 78 21.80 6.48 2.59
C LYS A 78 22.22 6.07 1.18
N ASP A 79 21.67 4.97 0.67
CA ASP A 79 22.02 4.38 -0.62
C ASP A 79 21.19 4.95 -1.79
N ASP A 80 20.38 5.99 -1.54
CA ASP A 80 19.65 6.83 -2.52
C ASP A 80 20.26 8.25 -2.61
#